data_AF-A0AAE4YNV0-F1
#
_entry.id   AF-A0AAE4YNV0-F1
#
_cell.length_a   1.000
_cell.length_b   1.000
_cell.length_c   1.000
_cell.angle_alpha   90.00
_cell.angle_beta   90.00
_cell.angle_gamma   90.00
#
_symmetry.space_group_name_H-M   'P 1'
#
loop_
_entity.id
_entity.type
_entity.pdbx_description
1 polymer ?
#
loop_
_entity_poly.entity_id
_entity_poly.type
_entity_poly.pdbx_seq_one_letter_code
_entity_poly.pdbx_strand_id
1 'polypeptide(L)'
;MFFAITAVAYFLQMVPVVSEILFFLAVMAWPILLLNLGFLAMIFESAFGESPRILLIFPALWFGGNAAAATLSQIRLSDLRSEVERMNEGKTLGFDPASQTVVFDGEEAMSGVASRLVGSYDAPVAFARQTGGSKLLAFTMGGRDICQKAWDRRSGLWKKDISPSGYQENNKLVHGLCVIRYPAAPPPSRIAVKSRAYQKSEGFLLPFELKEFTLTDASGKSVSVYAGTAQTLSWYPLPILGCSYIEKPHLKCYEYVFRLSADPVGGRASRESDLPVDVIARALGLEKAPASTRAAKINADRTDLP
;
A
#
# COMPACT_ATOMS: atom_id res chain seq x y z
N MET A 1 10.82 -20.96 -31.71
CA MET A 1 11.87 -21.06 -30.66
C MET A 1 11.38 -20.61 -29.28
N PHE A 2 10.90 -19.37 -29.11
CA PHE A 2 10.56 -18.82 -27.78
C PHE A 2 9.50 -19.62 -26.99
N PHE A 3 8.43 -20.07 -27.66
CA PHE A 3 7.40 -20.91 -27.03
C PHE A 3 7.98 -22.24 -26.50
N ALA A 4 8.90 -22.86 -27.25
CA ALA A 4 9.54 -24.10 -26.83
C ALA A 4 10.44 -23.89 -25.60
N ILE A 5 11.22 -22.80 -25.55
CA ILE A 5 12.04 -22.46 -24.37
C ILE A 5 11.14 -22.29 -23.14
N THR A 6 10.00 -21.60 -23.30
CA THR A 6 9.03 -21.41 -22.21
C THR A 6 8.49 -22.74 -21.71
N ALA A 7 8.09 -23.64 -22.61
CA ALA A 7 7.58 -24.96 -22.24
C ALA A 7 8.63 -25.82 -21.53
N VAL A 8 9.86 -25.88 -22.07
CA VAL A 8 10.97 -26.61 -21.44
C VAL A 8 11.27 -26.08 -20.04
N ALA A 9 11.35 -24.76 -19.90
CA ALA A 9 11.59 -24.12 -18.61
C ALA A 9 10.49 -24.45 -17.58
N TYR A 10 9.23 -24.43 -18.01
CA TYR A 10 8.09 -24.80 -17.17
C TYR A 10 8.17 -26.26 -16.67
N PHE A 11 8.45 -27.22 -17.56
CA PHE A 11 8.56 -28.61 -17.16
C PHE A 11 9.79 -28.89 -16.27
N LEU A 12 10.91 -28.21 -16.51
CA LEU A 12 12.09 -28.31 -15.65
C LEU A 12 11.82 -27.84 -14.22
N GLN A 13 10.92 -26.86 -14.03
CA GLN A 13 10.51 -26.39 -12.70
C GLN A 13 9.68 -27.42 -11.91
N MET A 14 9.20 -28.49 -12.53
CA MET A 14 8.50 -29.58 -11.83
C MET A 14 9.46 -30.54 -11.11
N VAL A 15 10.76 -30.47 -11.40
CA VAL A 15 11.79 -31.29 -10.73
C VAL A 15 12.29 -30.55 -9.47
N PRO A 16 12.23 -31.12 -8.26
CA PRO A 16 12.50 -30.40 -7.01
C PRO A 16 13.83 -29.66 -6.95
N VAL A 17 14.93 -30.34 -7.24
CA VAL A 17 16.28 -29.76 -7.17
C VAL A 17 16.47 -28.65 -8.22
N VAL A 18 15.87 -28.83 -9.40
CA VAL A 18 15.96 -27.87 -10.50
C VAL A 18 15.10 -26.64 -10.21
N SER A 19 13.91 -26.84 -9.66
CA SER A 19 12.95 -25.79 -9.31
C SER A 19 13.58 -24.71 -8.41
N GLU A 20 14.35 -25.10 -7.40
CA GLU A 20 15.02 -24.14 -6.50
C GLU A 20 16.03 -23.26 -7.25
N ILE A 21 16.86 -23.86 -8.12
CA ILE A 21 17.82 -23.11 -8.93
C ILE A 21 17.10 -22.17 -9.90
N LEU A 22 16.06 -22.66 -10.57
CA LEU A 22 15.28 -21.87 -11.53
C LEU A 22 14.46 -20.77 -10.85
N PHE A 23 14.08 -20.94 -9.58
CA PHE A 23 13.44 -19.91 -8.77
C PHE A 23 14.39 -18.71 -8.57
N PHE A 24 15.65 -18.96 -8.22
CA PHE A 24 16.67 -17.89 -8.10
C PHE A 24 16.96 -17.20 -9.43
N LEU A 25 16.77 -17.89 -10.56
CA LEU A 25 16.88 -17.33 -11.91
C LEU A 25 15.60 -16.63 -12.39
N ALA A 26 14.58 -16.51 -11.53
CA ALA A 26 13.28 -15.90 -11.82
C ALA A 26 12.61 -16.49 -13.07
N VAL A 27 12.78 -17.79 -13.30
CA VAL A 27 12.30 -18.46 -14.53
C VAL A 27 10.79 -18.39 -14.68
N MET A 28 10.04 -18.29 -13.58
CA MET A 28 8.59 -18.09 -13.61
C MET A 28 8.16 -16.77 -14.28
N ALA A 29 9.06 -15.78 -14.37
CA ALA A 29 8.82 -14.51 -15.04
C ALA A 29 9.32 -14.48 -16.49
N TRP A 30 10.09 -15.50 -16.94
CA TRP A 30 10.52 -15.61 -18.33
C TRP A 30 9.38 -15.62 -19.35
N PRO A 31 8.20 -16.24 -19.09
CA PRO A 31 7.07 -16.18 -20.01
C PRO A 31 6.66 -14.76 -20.39
N ILE A 32 6.87 -13.77 -19.51
CA ILE A 32 6.64 -12.34 -19.81
C ILE A 32 7.43 -11.93 -21.04
N LEU A 33 8.72 -12.29 -21.13
CA LEU A 33 9.55 -11.91 -22.28
C LEU A 33 9.36 -12.89 -23.44
N LEU A 34 9.44 -14.19 -23.18
CA LEU A 34 9.48 -15.21 -24.23
C LEU A 34 8.17 -15.32 -25.00
N LEU A 35 7.02 -15.27 -24.34
CA LEU A 35 5.73 -15.36 -25.04
C LEU A 35 5.47 -14.10 -25.87
N ASN A 36 5.72 -12.91 -25.30
CA ASN A 36 5.55 -11.66 -26.03
C ASN A 36 6.52 -11.57 -27.23
N LEU A 37 7.79 -11.95 -27.08
CA LEU A 37 8.74 -12.02 -28.20
C LEU A 37 8.36 -13.08 -29.23
N GLY A 38 7.84 -14.23 -28.80
CA GLY A 38 7.33 -15.27 -29.69
C GLY A 38 6.17 -14.79 -30.56
N PHE A 39 5.23 -14.06 -29.98
CA PHE A 39 4.12 -13.48 -30.72
C PHE A 39 4.55 -12.33 -31.63
N LEU A 40 5.51 -11.50 -31.21
CA LEU A 40 6.08 -10.46 -32.08
C LEU A 40 6.81 -11.07 -33.29
N ALA A 41 7.62 -12.11 -33.09
CA ALA A 41 8.26 -12.83 -34.18
C ALA A 41 7.23 -13.40 -35.17
N MET A 42 6.16 -14.02 -34.66
CA MET A 42 5.07 -14.54 -35.49
C MET A 42 4.38 -13.46 -36.32
N ILE A 43 4.21 -12.24 -35.77
CA ILE A 43 3.69 -11.10 -36.52
C ILE A 43 4.62 -10.75 -37.68
N PHE A 44 5.93 -10.63 -37.43
CA PHE A 44 6.90 -10.29 -38.45
C PHE A 44 6.98 -11.34 -39.56
N GLU A 45 7.16 -12.62 -39.21
CA GLU A 45 7.23 -13.73 -40.18
C GLU A 45 5.97 -13.78 -41.07
N SER A 46 4.79 -13.59 -40.47
CA SER A 46 3.52 -13.62 -41.22
C SER A 46 3.32 -12.37 -42.08
N ALA A 47 3.84 -11.22 -41.67
CA ALA A 47 3.76 -9.96 -42.43
C ALA A 47 4.67 -9.98 -43.67
N PHE A 48 5.86 -10.60 -43.56
CA PHE A 48 6.82 -10.73 -44.65
C PHE A 48 6.60 -11.97 -45.54
N GLY A 49 5.60 -12.80 -45.22
CA GLY A 49 5.20 -13.95 -46.05
C GLY A 49 6.03 -15.22 -45.82
N GLU A 50 6.86 -15.25 -44.77
CA GLU A 50 7.60 -16.44 -44.34
C GLU A 50 6.67 -17.46 -43.65
N SER A 51 5.56 -16.98 -43.08
CA SER A 51 4.55 -17.78 -42.39
C SER A 51 3.13 -17.48 -42.89
N PRO A 52 2.17 -18.44 -42.81
CA PRO A 52 0.78 -18.21 -43.19
C PRO A 52 0.12 -17.10 -42.36
N ARG A 53 -0.53 -16.14 -43.02
CA ARG A 53 -1.21 -15.00 -42.36
C ARG A 53 -2.28 -15.41 -41.35
N ILE A 54 -2.86 -16.61 -41.47
CA ILE A 54 -3.84 -17.12 -40.50
C ILE A 54 -3.26 -17.23 -39.07
N LEU A 55 -1.94 -17.40 -38.94
CA LEU A 55 -1.26 -17.43 -37.64
C LEU A 55 -1.35 -16.11 -36.88
N LEU A 56 -1.66 -14.99 -37.55
CA LEU A 56 -1.88 -13.68 -36.90
C LEU A 56 -3.08 -13.67 -35.95
N ILE A 57 -3.96 -14.68 -36.00
CA ILE A 57 -5.06 -14.80 -35.04
C ILE A 57 -4.54 -14.94 -33.60
N PHE A 58 -3.44 -15.66 -33.39
CA PHE A 58 -2.89 -15.88 -32.05
C PHE A 58 -2.36 -14.60 -31.40
N PRO A 59 -1.45 -13.82 -32.03
CA PRO A 59 -1.02 -12.55 -31.48
C PRO A 59 -2.18 -11.54 -31.37
N ALA A 60 -3.14 -11.56 -32.30
CA ALA A 60 -4.32 -10.70 -32.21
C ALA A 60 -5.16 -11.01 -30.97
N LEU A 61 -5.42 -12.28 -30.66
CA LEU A 61 -6.11 -12.68 -29.44
C LEU A 61 -5.28 -12.40 -28.19
N TRP A 62 -3.96 -12.61 -28.24
CA TRP A 62 -3.07 -12.39 -27.11
C TRP A 62 -3.01 -10.91 -26.71
N PHE A 63 -2.63 -10.02 -27.64
CA PHE A 63 -2.50 -8.60 -27.36
C PHE A 63 -3.85 -7.89 -27.34
N GLY A 64 -4.74 -8.18 -28.30
CA GLY A 64 -6.05 -7.57 -28.39
C GLY A 64 -6.97 -7.99 -27.24
N GLY A 65 -6.98 -9.28 -26.89
CA GLY A 65 -7.73 -9.79 -25.74
C GLY A 65 -7.24 -9.19 -24.43
N ASN A 66 -5.92 -9.07 -24.24
CA ASN A 66 -5.36 -8.41 -23.05
C ASN A 66 -5.72 -6.92 -23.02
N ALA A 67 -5.60 -6.19 -24.13
CA ALA A 67 -5.96 -4.78 -24.20
C ALA A 67 -7.45 -4.55 -23.89
N ALA A 68 -8.34 -5.41 -24.39
CA ALA A 68 -9.76 -5.38 -24.06
C ALA A 68 -10.00 -5.66 -22.56
N ALA A 69 -9.35 -6.68 -22.00
CA ALA A 69 -9.46 -7.01 -20.58
C ALA A 69 -8.90 -5.89 -19.68
N ALA A 70 -7.77 -5.26 -20.05
CA ALA A 70 -7.20 -4.12 -19.38
C ALA A 70 -8.14 -2.90 -19.43
N THR A 71 -8.76 -2.64 -20.57
CA THR A 71 -9.77 -1.57 -20.71
C THR A 71 -10.94 -1.80 -19.77
N LEU A 72 -11.50 -3.02 -19.76
CA LEU A 72 -12.60 -3.38 -18.85
C LEU A 72 -12.17 -3.27 -17.37
N SER A 73 -10.94 -3.65 -17.05
CA SER A 73 -10.35 -3.50 -15.71
C SER A 73 -10.32 -2.03 -15.26
N GLN A 74 -9.89 -1.12 -16.15
CA GLN A 74 -9.85 0.32 -15.87
C GLN A 74 -11.26 0.92 -15.69
N ILE A 75 -12.24 0.49 -16.49
CA ILE A 75 -13.64 0.90 -16.31
C ILE A 75 -14.14 0.47 -14.93
N ARG A 76 -13.92 -0.79 -14.55
CA ARG A 76 -14.32 -1.31 -13.22
C ARG A 76 -13.63 -0.57 -12.07
N LEU A 77 -12.37 -0.17 -12.24
CA LEU A 77 -11.67 0.65 -11.26
C LEU A 77 -12.32 2.03 -11.11
N SER A 78 -12.73 2.65 -12.21
CA SER A 78 -13.45 3.93 -12.19
C SER A 78 -14.80 3.82 -11.48
N ASP A 79 -15.55 2.75 -11.76
CA ASP A 79 -16.84 2.47 -11.09
C ASP A 79 -16.62 2.29 -9.58
N LEU A 80 -15.64 1.47 -9.19
CA LEU A 80 -15.29 1.22 -7.79
C LEU A 80 -14.87 2.52 -7.07
N ARG A 81 -14.06 3.36 -7.71
CA ARG A 81 -13.67 4.67 -7.16
C ARG A 81 -14.87 5.57 -6.93
N SER A 82 -15.78 5.65 -7.90
CA SER A 82 -16.99 6.46 -7.81
C SER A 82 -17.92 5.95 -6.71
N GLU A 83 -18.06 4.62 -6.58
CA GLU A 83 -18.84 4.00 -5.52
C GLU A 83 -18.28 4.32 -4.13
N VAL A 84 -16.96 4.15 -3.94
CA VAL A 84 -16.31 4.43 -2.65
C VAL A 84 -16.32 5.93 -2.34
N GLU A 85 -16.15 6.80 -3.33
CA GLU A 85 -16.29 8.24 -3.14
C GLU A 85 -17.69 8.61 -2.66
N ARG A 86 -18.74 8.06 -3.27
CA ARG A 86 -20.14 8.23 -2.82
C ARG A 86 -20.37 7.67 -1.42
N MET A 87 -19.74 6.56 -1.04
CA MET A 87 -19.84 6.03 0.33
C MET A 87 -19.19 6.95 1.37
N ASN A 88 -18.13 7.65 0.99
CA ASN A 88 -17.40 8.61 1.84
C ASN A 88 -17.99 10.02 1.80
N GLU A 89 -18.90 10.31 0.87
CA GLU A 89 -19.48 11.64 0.70
C GLU A 89 -20.26 12.08 1.95
N GLY A 90 -19.99 13.30 2.41
CA GLY A 90 -20.60 13.87 3.63
C GLY A 90 -20.23 13.17 4.94
N LYS A 91 -19.31 12.20 4.93
CA LYS A 91 -18.85 11.49 6.14
C LYS A 91 -17.79 12.31 6.86
N THR A 92 -18.26 13.26 7.67
CA THR A 92 -17.39 14.11 8.49
C THR A 92 -17.72 13.97 9.96
N LEU A 93 -16.68 13.96 10.78
CA LEU A 93 -16.76 14.01 12.23
C LEU A 93 -15.97 15.25 12.70
N GLY A 94 -16.62 16.11 13.48
CA GLY A 94 -15.97 17.30 14.01
C GLY A 94 -14.74 16.91 14.82
N PHE A 95 -13.59 17.51 14.50
CA PHE A 95 -12.34 17.28 15.18
C PHE A 95 -11.61 18.60 15.40
N ASP A 96 -11.24 18.85 16.65
CA ASP A 96 -10.39 19.97 17.02
C ASP A 96 -8.99 19.44 17.43
N PRO A 97 -7.95 19.66 16.61
CA PRO A 97 -6.59 19.20 16.91
C PRO A 97 -5.97 19.85 18.15
N ALA A 98 -6.52 20.95 18.66
CA ALA A 98 -6.04 21.61 19.87
C ALA A 98 -6.55 20.94 21.16
N SER A 99 -7.74 20.34 21.14
CA SER A 99 -8.41 19.79 22.32
C SER A 99 -8.68 18.29 22.26
N GLN A 100 -8.53 17.68 21.08
CA GLN A 100 -8.81 16.27 20.84
C GLN A 100 -7.60 15.56 20.24
N THR A 101 -7.54 14.25 20.45
CA THR A 101 -6.47 13.39 19.91
C THR A 101 -7.04 12.22 19.14
N VAL A 102 -6.32 11.74 18.14
CA VAL A 102 -6.74 10.56 17.36
C VAL A 102 -6.09 9.33 17.95
N VAL A 103 -6.90 8.31 18.25
CA VAL A 103 -6.47 7.07 18.88
C VAL A 103 -6.87 5.89 17.99
N PHE A 104 -5.87 5.23 17.43
CA PHE A 104 -6.01 4.04 16.62
C PHE A 104 -6.03 2.80 17.53
N ASP A 105 -7.24 2.37 17.91
CA ASP A 105 -7.51 1.32 18.90
C ASP A 105 -8.31 0.15 18.29
N GLY A 106 -7.76 -0.40 17.20
CA GLY A 106 -8.24 -1.62 16.55
C GLY A 106 -7.37 -2.83 16.88
N GLU A 107 -7.81 -4.01 16.43
CA GLU A 107 -6.98 -5.23 16.46
C GLU A 107 -5.78 -5.11 15.51
N GLU A 108 -5.97 -4.44 14.38
CA GLU A 108 -4.91 -4.14 13.42
C GLU A 108 -4.00 -2.99 13.93
N ALA A 109 -2.70 -3.26 14.02
CA ALA A 109 -1.72 -2.27 14.46
C ALA A 109 -1.54 -1.16 13.41
N MET A 110 -2.09 0.03 13.70
CA MET A 110 -2.05 1.21 12.81
C MET A 110 -0.95 2.21 13.18
N SER A 111 0.15 1.74 13.79
CA SER A 111 1.30 2.60 14.17
C SER A 111 1.86 3.41 12.99
N GLY A 112 1.89 2.82 11.78
CA GLY A 112 2.30 3.54 10.56
C GLY A 112 1.34 4.65 10.16
N VAL A 113 0.03 4.47 10.38
CA VAL A 113 -1.01 5.48 10.11
C VAL A 113 -0.89 6.64 11.09
N ALA A 114 -0.72 6.36 12.39
CA ALA A 114 -0.51 7.39 13.42
C ALA A 114 0.74 8.24 13.16
N SER A 115 1.86 7.59 12.82
CA SER A 115 3.12 8.26 12.45
C SER A 115 2.95 9.20 11.24
N ARG A 116 2.27 8.73 10.18
CA ARG A 116 2.01 9.54 8.99
C ARG A 116 0.99 10.65 9.25
N LEU A 117 0.01 10.45 10.13
CA LEU A 117 -0.98 11.48 10.48
C LEU A 117 -0.30 12.72 11.07
N VAL A 118 0.56 12.56 12.08
CA VAL A 118 1.27 13.68 12.71
C VAL A 118 2.30 14.34 11.78
N GLY A 119 2.82 13.59 10.82
CA GLY A 119 3.76 14.09 9.82
C GLY A 119 3.09 14.84 8.67
N SER A 120 1.97 14.34 8.15
CA SER A 120 1.33 14.86 6.93
C SER A 120 0.21 15.86 7.19
N TYR A 121 -0.29 15.92 8.42
CA TYR A 121 -1.41 16.78 8.84
C TYR A 121 -1.05 17.52 10.13
N ASP A 122 -1.73 18.64 10.42
CA ASP A 122 -1.51 19.40 11.67
C ASP A 122 -2.21 18.72 12.86
N ALA A 123 -1.80 17.48 13.14
CA ALA A 123 -2.19 16.71 14.32
C ALA A 123 -0.99 16.68 15.29
N PRO A 124 -1.06 17.34 16.47
CA PRO A 124 0.09 17.42 17.39
C PRO A 124 0.54 16.06 17.92
N VAL A 125 -0.42 15.17 18.18
CA VAL A 125 -0.18 13.82 18.68
C VAL A 125 -1.24 12.86 18.15
N ALA A 126 -0.83 11.64 17.83
CA ALA A 126 -1.71 10.52 17.55
C ALA A 126 -1.28 9.31 18.38
N PHE A 127 -2.22 8.46 18.77
CA PHE A 127 -1.93 7.26 19.54
C PHE A 127 -2.24 6.03 18.70
N ALA A 128 -1.40 5.00 18.77
CA ALA A 128 -1.73 3.70 18.21
C ALA A 128 -1.26 2.57 19.11
N ARG A 129 -1.96 1.44 19.03
CA ARG A 129 -1.54 0.22 19.69
C ARG A 129 -0.18 -0.25 19.15
N GLN A 130 0.70 -0.64 20.07
CA GLN A 130 1.98 -1.25 19.75
C GLN A 130 1.76 -2.56 19.00
N THR A 131 2.48 -2.76 17.90
CA THR A 131 2.45 -4.04 17.17
C THR A 131 2.83 -5.19 18.09
N GLY A 132 1.96 -6.20 18.21
CA GLY A 132 2.18 -7.38 19.06
C GLY A 132 2.05 -7.13 20.56
N GLY A 133 1.51 -5.98 20.99
CA GLY A 133 1.31 -5.64 22.40
C GLY A 133 -0.03 -4.94 22.66
N SER A 134 -0.35 -4.74 23.95
CA SER A 134 -1.56 -4.02 24.39
C SER A 134 -1.31 -2.54 24.72
N LYS A 135 -0.05 -2.11 24.77
CA LYS A 135 0.32 -0.73 25.11
C LYS A 135 -0.01 0.24 23.98
N LEU A 136 -0.52 1.42 24.32
CA LEU A 136 -0.65 2.54 23.39
C LEU A 136 0.64 3.36 23.37
N LEU A 137 1.06 3.71 22.16
CA LEU A 137 2.20 4.60 21.92
C LEU A 137 1.67 5.92 21.37
N ALA A 138 2.15 7.03 21.92
CA ALA A 138 2.01 8.35 21.33
C ALA A 138 3.03 8.51 20.20
N PHE A 139 2.60 9.14 19.12
CA PHE A 139 3.39 9.54 17.97
C PHE A 139 3.31 11.05 17.83
N THR A 140 4.43 11.70 17.56
CA THR A 140 4.49 13.16 17.38
C THR A 140 5.68 13.55 16.52
N MET A 141 5.62 14.74 15.94
CA MET A 141 6.77 15.34 15.26
C MET A 141 7.72 15.99 16.26
N GLY A 142 9.00 15.65 16.16
CA GLY A 142 10.09 16.30 16.85
C GLY A 142 10.84 17.26 15.93
N GLY A 143 11.27 18.39 16.48
CA GLY A 143 12.21 19.32 15.87
C GLY A 143 13.67 18.88 16.02
N ARG A 144 14.59 19.66 15.46
CA ARG A 144 16.03 19.31 15.33
C ARG A 144 16.65 18.90 16.66
N ASP A 145 16.48 19.73 17.68
CA ASP A 145 17.15 19.56 18.97
C ASP A 145 16.64 18.32 19.70
N ILE A 146 15.32 18.12 19.72
CA ILE A 146 14.71 16.96 20.37
C ILE A 146 15.00 15.67 19.60
N CYS A 147 15.06 15.72 18.27
CA CYS A 147 15.47 14.60 17.45
C CYS A 147 16.93 14.22 17.71
N GLN A 148 17.84 15.20 17.78
CA GLN A 148 19.25 14.94 18.10
C GLN A 148 19.40 14.31 19.49
N LYS A 149 18.69 14.85 20.51
CA LYS A 149 18.66 14.27 21.87
C LYS A 149 18.11 12.84 21.84
N ALA A 150 17.01 12.60 21.14
CA ALA A 150 16.37 11.29 21.05
C ALA A 150 17.26 10.27 20.33
N TRP A 151 18.07 10.68 19.36
CA TRP A 151 19.03 9.80 18.69
C TRP A 151 20.29 9.52 19.55
N ASP A 152 20.65 10.41 20.48
CA ASP A 152 21.76 10.16 21.40
C ASP A 152 21.36 9.14 22.48
N ARG A 153 22.00 7.97 22.47
CA ARG A 153 21.77 6.92 23.47
C ARG A 153 22.17 7.35 24.89
N ARG A 154 23.04 8.35 25.04
CA ARG A 154 23.45 8.89 26.35
C ARG A 154 22.40 9.78 27.00
N SER A 155 21.40 10.24 26.24
CA SER A 155 20.31 11.07 26.76
C SER A 155 19.41 10.36 27.77
N GLY A 156 19.48 9.02 27.85
CA GLY A 156 18.60 8.21 28.70
C GLY A 156 17.17 8.04 28.17
N LEU A 157 16.79 8.72 27.07
CA LEU A 157 15.44 8.65 26.49
C LEU A 157 15.07 7.22 26.01
N TRP A 158 16.06 6.47 25.53
CA TRP A 158 15.89 5.07 25.15
C TRP A 158 15.52 4.17 26.32
N LYS A 159 15.95 4.51 27.54
CA LYS A 159 15.57 3.76 28.76
C LYS A 159 14.12 4.03 29.18
N LYS A 160 13.52 5.11 28.66
CA LYS A 160 12.09 5.45 28.83
C LYS A 160 11.23 4.95 27.65
N ASP A 161 11.73 4.03 26.83
CA ASP A 161 11.07 3.56 25.61
C ASP A 161 10.73 4.66 24.58
N ILE A 162 11.45 5.78 24.63
CA ILE A 162 11.30 6.86 23.64
C ILE A 162 12.21 6.55 22.46
N SER A 163 11.63 6.46 21.26
CA SER A 163 12.34 6.07 20.05
C SER A 163 12.08 7.09 18.93
N PRO A 164 13.13 7.70 18.38
CA PRO A 164 13.00 8.51 17.17
C PRO A 164 12.97 7.63 15.92
N SER A 165 12.38 8.15 14.86
CA SER A 165 12.45 7.59 13.50
C SER A 165 12.55 8.71 12.47
N GLY A 166 13.36 8.51 11.43
CA GLY A 166 13.48 9.50 10.35
C GLY A 166 12.14 9.68 9.64
N TYR A 167 11.77 10.93 9.36
CA TYR A 167 10.54 11.24 8.65
C TYR A 167 10.81 11.49 7.17
N GLN A 168 10.02 10.85 6.30
CA GLN A 168 10.16 11.00 4.85
C GLN A 168 8.92 11.65 4.25
N GLU A 169 9.13 12.58 3.34
CA GLU A 169 8.11 13.14 2.46
C GLU A 169 8.52 12.89 1.02
N ASN A 170 7.62 12.33 0.19
CA ASN A 170 7.90 12.04 -1.22
C ASN A 170 9.20 11.23 -1.44
N ASN A 171 9.46 10.22 -0.59
CA ASN A 171 10.69 9.41 -0.55
C ASN A 171 11.98 10.17 -0.23
N LYS A 172 11.89 11.38 0.32
CA LYS A 172 13.05 12.16 0.76
C LYS A 172 12.99 12.36 2.26
N LEU A 173 14.11 12.12 2.94
CA LEU A 173 14.25 12.39 4.36
C LEU A 173 14.13 13.90 4.60
N VAL A 174 13.27 14.30 5.52
CA VAL A 174 13.14 15.71 5.92
C VAL A 174 14.16 15.99 7.02
N HIS A 175 15.22 16.71 6.67
CA HIS A 175 16.33 16.98 7.59
C HIS A 175 15.89 17.79 8.80
N GLY A 176 16.40 17.39 9.98
CA GLY A 176 16.11 18.08 11.23
C GLY A 176 14.72 17.80 11.81
N LEU A 177 13.93 16.91 11.19
CA LEU A 177 12.66 16.44 11.74
C LEU A 177 12.70 14.92 11.92
N CYS A 178 11.95 14.44 12.91
CA CYS A 178 11.76 13.02 13.16
C CYS A 178 10.37 12.77 13.73
N VAL A 179 9.87 11.55 13.58
CA VAL A 179 8.72 11.09 14.36
C VAL A 179 9.24 10.47 15.64
N ILE A 180 8.78 10.98 16.78
CA ILE A 180 9.08 10.45 18.10
C ILE A 180 7.90 9.59 18.53
N ARG A 181 8.20 8.36 18.95
CA ARG A 181 7.22 7.47 19.58
C ARG A 181 7.59 7.20 21.03
N TYR A 182 6.59 7.14 21.92
CA TYR A 182 6.80 6.87 23.34
C TYR A 182 5.52 6.32 24.00
N PRO A 183 5.62 5.51 25.07
CA PRO A 183 4.44 5.08 25.82
C PRO A 183 3.76 6.25 26.51
N ALA A 184 2.45 6.40 26.30
CA ALA A 184 1.65 7.40 26.98
C ALA A 184 0.17 6.99 26.99
N ALA A 185 -0.58 7.47 27.99
CA ALA A 185 -2.02 7.31 28.04
C ALA A 185 -2.70 8.38 27.16
N PRO A 186 -3.70 8.02 26.34
CA PRO A 186 -4.44 9.00 25.56
C PRO A 186 -5.32 9.87 26.48
N PRO A 187 -5.50 11.15 26.15
CA PRO A 187 -6.47 12.00 26.83
C PRO A 187 -7.91 11.43 26.79
N PRO A 188 -8.80 11.88 27.70
CA PRO A 188 -10.22 11.50 27.67
C PRO A 188 -10.94 11.99 26.40
N SER A 189 -10.60 13.19 25.94
CA SER A 189 -11.13 13.75 24.69
C SER A 189 -10.37 13.17 23.49
N ARG A 190 -11.00 12.19 22.83
CA ARG A 190 -10.37 11.44 21.74
C ARG A 190 -11.36 11.04 20.66
N ILE A 191 -10.84 10.89 19.45
CA ILE A 191 -11.49 10.18 18.35
C ILE A 191 -10.89 8.78 18.29
N ALA A 192 -11.70 7.76 18.58
CA ALA A 192 -11.31 6.38 18.42
C ALA A 192 -11.46 5.96 16.96
N VAL A 193 -10.41 5.36 16.39
CA VAL A 193 -10.40 4.87 15.01
C VAL A 193 -10.18 3.36 15.03
N LYS A 194 -11.09 2.63 14.40
CA LYS A 194 -11.02 1.17 14.21
C LYS A 194 -10.99 0.85 12.73
N SER A 195 -10.17 -0.13 12.36
CA SER A 195 -10.09 -0.68 11.00
C SER A 195 -10.71 -2.08 11.00
N ARG A 196 -11.43 -2.42 9.93
CA ARG A 196 -11.82 -3.80 9.62
C ARG A 196 -11.81 -4.03 8.12
N ALA A 197 -11.58 -5.28 7.72
CA ALA A 197 -11.85 -5.69 6.34
C ALA A 197 -13.33 -5.50 6.03
N TYR A 198 -13.63 -4.90 4.88
CA TYR A 198 -15.01 -4.63 4.45
C TYR A 198 -15.41 -5.52 3.27
N GLN A 199 -14.65 -5.45 2.19
CA GLN A 199 -14.92 -6.23 0.99
C GLN A 199 -13.61 -6.65 0.33
N LYS A 200 -13.56 -7.89 -0.15
CA LYS A 200 -12.46 -8.41 -0.95
C LYS A 200 -13.03 -9.09 -2.18
N SER A 201 -12.43 -8.83 -3.33
CA SER A 201 -12.73 -9.53 -4.57
C SER A 201 -11.44 -10.09 -5.15
N GLU A 202 -11.48 -11.34 -5.57
CA GLU A 202 -10.39 -12.01 -6.29
C GLU A 202 -10.72 -12.16 -7.79
N GLY A 203 -11.69 -11.37 -8.26
CA GLY A 203 -12.16 -11.42 -9.64
C GLY A 203 -11.06 -11.12 -10.66
N PHE A 204 -11.04 -11.86 -11.77
CA PHE A 204 -9.98 -11.78 -12.78
C PHE A 204 -9.75 -10.35 -13.33
N LEU A 205 -10.82 -9.60 -13.61
CA LEU A 205 -10.70 -8.27 -14.21
C LEU A 205 -10.22 -7.22 -13.21
N LEU A 206 -10.63 -7.30 -11.95
CA LEU A 206 -10.26 -6.31 -10.93
C LEU A 206 -10.30 -6.94 -9.53
N PRO A 207 -9.20 -7.55 -9.08
CA PRO A 207 -9.03 -7.87 -7.67
C PRO A 207 -8.95 -6.57 -6.86
N PHE A 208 -9.60 -6.54 -5.71
CA PHE A 208 -9.54 -5.40 -4.81
C PHE A 208 -9.75 -5.83 -3.35
N GLU A 209 -9.27 -4.99 -2.43
CA GLU A 209 -9.50 -5.09 -1.01
C GLU A 209 -9.88 -3.71 -0.48
N LEU A 210 -11.06 -3.61 0.15
CA LEU A 210 -11.54 -2.43 0.84
C LEU A 210 -11.54 -2.67 2.35
N LYS A 211 -11.11 -1.65 3.08
CA LYS A 211 -11.21 -1.56 4.53
C LYS A 211 -12.17 -0.45 4.91
N GLU A 212 -12.86 -0.68 6.01
CA GLU A 212 -13.68 0.32 6.67
C GLU A 212 -12.94 0.87 7.89
N PHE A 213 -12.88 2.18 7.98
CA PHE A 213 -12.39 2.93 9.12
C PHE A 213 -13.58 3.58 9.83
N THR A 214 -13.89 3.10 11.03
CA THR A 214 -14.93 3.70 11.86
C THR A 214 -14.27 4.68 12.82
N LEU A 215 -14.64 5.96 12.70
CA LEU A 215 -14.24 7.04 13.59
C LEU A 215 -15.37 7.26 14.59
N THR A 216 -15.07 7.29 15.89
CA THR A 216 -16.04 7.51 16.96
C THR A 216 -15.54 8.58 17.90
N ASP A 217 -16.35 9.61 18.18
CA ASP A 217 -16.03 10.65 19.15
C ASP A 217 -16.35 10.24 20.60
N ALA A 218 -16.02 11.12 21.54
CA ALA A 218 -16.28 10.89 22.96
C ALA A 218 -17.78 10.86 23.33
N SER A 219 -18.66 11.41 22.48
CA SER A 219 -20.12 11.37 22.66
C SER A 219 -20.75 10.06 22.14
N GLY A 220 -19.97 9.24 21.43
CA GLY A 220 -20.42 8.01 20.77
C GLY A 220 -20.93 8.22 19.35
N LYS A 221 -20.88 9.45 18.80
CA LYS A 221 -21.19 9.68 17.39
C LYS A 221 -20.11 9.04 16.53
N SER A 222 -20.52 8.26 15.54
CA SER A 222 -19.63 7.55 14.65
C SER A 222 -19.88 7.86 13.18
N VAL A 223 -18.79 7.83 12.40
CA VAL A 223 -18.82 7.83 10.93
C VAL A 223 -17.92 6.73 10.42
N SER A 224 -18.33 6.08 9.33
CA SER A 224 -17.52 5.10 8.63
C SER A 224 -17.05 5.68 7.31
N VAL A 225 -15.76 5.50 7.03
CA VAL A 225 -15.14 5.85 5.76
C VAL A 225 -14.35 4.66 5.23
N TYR A 226 -14.26 4.56 3.91
CA TYR A 226 -13.79 3.38 3.21
C TYR A 226 -12.56 3.74 2.39
N ALA A 227 -11.55 2.88 2.43
CA ALA A 227 -10.38 3.01 1.59
C ALA A 227 -9.78 1.65 1.30
N GLY A 228 -9.05 1.53 0.20
CA GLY A 228 -8.42 0.27 -0.16
C GLY A 228 -7.62 0.33 -1.44
N THR A 229 -7.23 -0.85 -1.91
CA THR A 229 -6.47 -0.98 -3.15
C THR A 229 -7.14 -1.92 -4.11
N ALA A 230 -6.95 -1.63 -5.39
CA ALA A 230 -7.38 -2.46 -6.49
C ALA A 230 -6.19 -2.70 -7.42
N GLN A 231 -6.19 -3.81 -8.14
CA GLN A 231 -5.11 -4.14 -9.06
C GLN A 231 -5.66 -4.26 -10.46
N THR A 232 -5.30 -3.31 -11.32
CA THR A 232 -5.72 -3.36 -12.72
C THR A 232 -4.84 -4.29 -13.55
N LEU A 233 -5.40 -4.82 -14.62
CA LEU A 233 -4.62 -5.55 -15.61
C LEU A 233 -3.70 -4.58 -16.38
N SER A 234 -2.46 -5.00 -16.61
CA SER A 234 -1.50 -4.26 -17.41
C SER A 234 -1.92 -4.20 -18.88
N TRP A 235 -1.58 -3.10 -19.57
CA TRP A 235 -1.87 -2.92 -21.00
C TRP A 235 -1.15 -3.94 -21.90
N TYR A 236 -0.05 -4.50 -21.42
CA TYR A 236 0.69 -5.57 -22.07
C TYR A 236 0.56 -6.88 -21.26
N PRO A 237 0.50 -8.04 -21.93
CA PRO A 237 0.37 -9.32 -21.26
C PRO A 237 1.57 -9.63 -20.36
N LEU A 238 1.30 -9.92 -19.09
CA LEU A 238 2.31 -10.26 -18.09
C LEU A 238 2.05 -11.65 -17.48
N PRO A 239 2.14 -12.73 -18.25
CA PRO A 239 1.91 -14.06 -17.72
C PRO A 239 3.05 -14.48 -16.79
N ILE A 240 2.69 -14.91 -15.59
CA ILE A 240 3.57 -15.68 -14.71
C ILE A 240 3.13 -17.12 -14.79
N LEU A 241 4.06 -17.97 -15.19
CA LEU A 241 3.88 -19.41 -15.30
C LEU A 241 5.09 -20.08 -14.69
N GLY A 242 4.88 -20.86 -13.63
CA GLY A 242 5.95 -21.66 -13.06
C GLY A 242 5.57 -22.33 -11.76
N CYS A 243 6.39 -23.28 -11.34
CA CYS A 243 6.14 -24.03 -10.12
C CYS A 243 7.32 -23.93 -9.14
N SER A 244 7.03 -24.02 -7.85
CA SER A 244 8.05 -23.97 -6.79
C SER A 244 7.66 -24.83 -5.59
N TYR A 245 8.67 -25.35 -4.87
CA TYR A 245 8.51 -26.13 -3.65
C TYR A 245 8.66 -25.26 -2.39
N ILE A 246 7.90 -24.16 -2.30
CA ILE A 246 7.97 -23.22 -1.15
C ILE A 246 7.46 -23.89 0.14
N GLU A 247 6.48 -24.79 0.04
CA GLU A 247 5.90 -25.53 1.18
C GLU A 247 6.20 -27.03 1.02
N LYS A 248 7.47 -27.43 1.24
CA LYS A 248 7.89 -28.84 1.11
C LYS A 248 6.97 -29.76 1.95
N PRO A 249 6.46 -30.87 1.40
CA PRO A 249 6.84 -31.50 0.13
C PRO A 249 6.00 -31.07 -1.10
N HIS A 250 5.11 -30.09 -0.98
CA HIS A 250 4.11 -29.79 -2.01
C HIS A 250 4.66 -28.86 -3.10
N LEU A 251 4.53 -29.29 -4.35
CA LEU A 251 4.74 -28.45 -5.53
C LEU A 251 3.56 -27.49 -5.64
N LYS A 252 3.83 -26.18 -5.64
CA LYS A 252 2.83 -25.15 -5.91
C LYS A 252 3.12 -24.52 -7.27
N CYS A 253 2.18 -24.66 -8.20
CA CYS A 253 2.23 -24.02 -9.50
C CYS A 253 1.45 -22.71 -9.47
N TYR A 254 2.01 -21.71 -10.15
CA TYR A 254 1.48 -20.37 -10.26
C TYR A 254 1.16 -20.10 -11.72
N GLU A 255 -0.13 -19.85 -11.96
CA GLU A 255 -0.65 -19.48 -13.27
C GLU A 255 -1.52 -18.25 -13.06
N TYR A 256 -0.93 -17.06 -13.24
CA TYR A 256 -1.67 -15.82 -13.08
C TYR A 256 -1.08 -14.71 -13.95
N VAL A 257 -1.89 -13.69 -14.20
CA VAL A 257 -1.44 -12.46 -14.86
C VAL A 257 -0.91 -11.52 -13.79
N PHE A 258 0.37 -11.18 -13.88
CA PHE A 258 1.02 -10.24 -12.98
C PHE A 258 0.47 -8.83 -13.21
N ARG A 259 0.20 -8.13 -12.12
CA ARG A 259 -0.35 -6.78 -12.11
C ARG A 259 0.70 -5.86 -11.50
N LEU A 260 1.00 -4.77 -12.19
CA LEU A 260 2.05 -3.83 -11.77
C LEU A 260 1.56 -2.76 -10.82
N SER A 261 0.26 -2.46 -10.84
CA SER A 261 -0.33 -1.40 -10.02
C SER A 261 -1.07 -1.95 -8.82
N ALA A 262 -0.88 -1.26 -7.69
CA ALA A 262 -1.81 -1.23 -6.57
C ALA A 262 -2.46 0.14 -6.60
N ASP A 263 -3.58 0.24 -7.31
CA ASP A 263 -4.33 1.47 -7.53
C ASP A 263 -5.10 1.85 -6.26
N PRO A 264 -4.86 3.04 -5.68
CA PRO A 264 -5.59 3.48 -4.48
C PRO A 264 -7.06 3.79 -4.82
N VAL A 265 -7.94 3.51 -3.85
CA VAL A 265 -9.40 3.70 -3.91
C VAL A 265 -9.90 4.36 -2.63
N GLY A 266 -10.74 5.39 -2.75
CA GLY A 266 -11.44 6.03 -1.62
C GLY A 266 -10.79 7.29 -1.03
N GLY A 267 -9.59 7.65 -1.46
CA GLY A 267 -8.87 8.85 -1.05
C GLY A 267 -8.13 9.54 -2.20
N ARG A 268 -7.40 10.62 -1.88
CA ARG A 268 -6.58 11.41 -2.81
C ARG A 268 -5.10 11.05 -2.75
N ALA A 269 -4.73 10.09 -1.90
CA ALA A 269 -3.36 9.61 -1.81
C ALA A 269 -2.94 8.90 -3.11
N SER A 270 -1.73 9.20 -3.58
CA SER A 270 -1.12 8.52 -4.73
C SER A 270 -0.46 7.18 -4.37
N ARG A 271 -0.37 6.87 -3.08
CA ARG A 271 0.26 5.66 -2.54
C ARG A 271 -0.68 4.96 -1.59
N GLU A 272 -0.71 3.63 -1.67
CA GLU A 272 -1.47 2.77 -0.75
C GLU A 272 -1.16 3.05 0.72
N SER A 273 0.11 3.27 1.04
CA SER A 273 0.54 3.47 2.43
C SER A 273 0.05 4.78 3.05
N ASP A 274 -0.26 5.79 2.23
CA ASP A 274 -0.76 7.10 2.68
C ASP A 274 -2.30 7.15 2.69
N LEU A 275 -2.95 6.19 2.04
CA LEU A 275 -4.38 6.19 1.78
C LEU A 275 -5.24 6.13 3.05
N PRO A 276 -4.98 5.25 4.05
CA PRO A 276 -5.75 5.26 5.30
C PRO A 276 -5.70 6.63 5.99
N VAL A 277 -4.52 7.25 6.02
CA VAL A 277 -4.30 8.54 6.68
C VAL A 277 -5.08 9.64 5.96
N ASP A 278 -5.05 9.65 4.62
CA ASP A 278 -5.77 10.63 3.81
C ASP A 278 -7.29 10.59 4.03
N VAL A 279 -7.88 9.39 4.01
CA VAL A 279 -9.33 9.24 4.17
C VAL A 279 -9.76 9.58 5.60
N ILE A 280 -8.99 9.15 6.61
CA ILE A 280 -9.25 9.48 8.02
C ILE A 280 -9.11 10.99 8.26
N ALA A 281 -8.05 11.63 7.74
CA ALA A 281 -7.83 13.06 7.89
C ALA A 281 -8.95 13.89 7.24
N ARG A 282 -9.40 13.50 6.04
CA ARG A 282 -10.54 14.14 5.38
C ARG A 282 -11.84 14.01 6.18
N ALA A 283 -12.09 12.84 6.76
CA ALA A 283 -13.26 12.62 7.62
C ALA A 283 -13.21 13.49 8.89
N LEU A 284 -12.01 13.79 9.40
CA LEU A 284 -11.77 14.70 10.51
C LEU A 284 -11.75 16.18 10.10
N GLY A 285 -11.88 16.51 8.81
CA GLY A 285 -11.77 17.89 8.32
C GLY A 285 -10.36 18.47 8.43
N LEU A 286 -9.33 17.62 8.54
CA LEU A 286 -7.93 18.05 8.59
C LEU A 286 -7.41 18.41 7.19
N GLU A 287 -6.74 19.56 7.11
CA GLU A 287 -6.01 19.97 5.92
C GLU A 287 -4.61 19.38 5.91
N LYS A 288 -4.14 19.03 4.70
CA LYS A 288 -2.79 18.50 4.51
C LYS A 288 -1.78 19.60 4.82
N ALA A 289 -0.95 19.35 5.82
CA ALA A 289 0.10 20.24 6.28
C ALA A 289 1.40 19.42 6.44
N PRO A 290 2.18 19.25 5.36
CA PRO A 290 3.42 18.49 5.41
C PRO A 290 4.36 19.02 6.49
N ALA A 291 5.03 18.14 7.23
CA ALA A 291 5.95 18.52 8.29
C ALA A 291 7.06 19.46 7.81
N SER A 292 7.53 19.33 6.57
CA SER A 292 8.50 20.26 5.98
C SER A 292 7.98 21.71 5.98
N THR A 293 6.70 21.92 5.70
CA THR A 293 6.06 23.26 5.74
C THR A 293 5.83 23.76 7.16
N ARG A 294 5.70 22.84 8.13
CA ARG A 294 5.52 23.14 9.56
C ARG A 294 6.83 23.13 10.36
N ALA A 295 7.98 23.00 9.72
CA ALA A 295 9.26 22.77 10.39
C ALA A 295 9.59 23.87 11.42
N ALA A 296 9.34 25.14 11.11
CA ALA A 296 9.57 26.25 12.03
C ALA A 296 8.71 26.13 13.30
N LYS A 297 7.41 25.85 13.14
CA LYS A 297 6.46 25.60 14.23
C LYS A 297 6.89 24.39 15.08
N ILE A 298 7.21 23.27 14.44
CA ILE A 298 7.66 22.05 15.12
C ILE A 298 8.95 22.28 15.93
N ASN A 299 9.88 23.07 15.41
CA ASN A 299 11.11 23.42 16.12
C ASN A 299 10.86 24.38 17.29
N ALA A 300 9.80 25.18 17.26
CA ALA A 300 9.44 26.12 18.33
C ALA A 300 8.61 25.47 19.45
N ASP A 301 7.71 24.54 19.12
CA ASP A 301 6.69 24.04 20.04
C ASP A 301 7.17 22.98 21.04
N ARG A 302 8.30 22.30 20.80
CA ARG A 302 8.75 21.16 21.64
C ARG A 302 10.26 21.06 21.86
N THR A 303 10.71 21.59 22.99
CA THR A 303 12.07 21.37 23.50
C THR A 303 12.19 20.18 24.45
N ASP A 304 11.08 19.72 25.03
CA ASP A 304 11.06 18.71 26.10
C ASP A 304 10.07 17.57 25.84
N LEU A 305 10.52 16.34 26.12
CA LEU A 305 9.72 15.11 26.13
C LEU A 305 9.43 14.69 27.59
N PRO A 306 8.32 13.98 27.85
CA PRO A 306 8.04 13.42 29.18
C PRO A 306 9.12 12.45 29.71
#